data_AF-A0A2A6RGS2-F1
#
_entry.id   AF-A0A2A6RGS2-F1
#
_cell.length_a   1.000
_cell.length_b   1.000
_cell.length_c   1.000
_cell.angle_alpha   90.00
_cell.angle_beta   90.00
_cell.angle_gamma   90.00
#
_symmetry.space_group_name_H-M   'P 1'
#
loop_
_entity.id
_entity.type
_entity.pdbx_description
1 polymer ?
#
loop_
_entity_poly.entity_id
_entity_poly.type
_entity_poly.pdbx_seq_one_letter_code
_entity_poly.pdbx_strand_id
1 'polypeptide(L)'
;MNGDVRCALTGKQIHADEAYWAPPLVTTRELITTIWRTLLKNPGALGLILMAEQPNVPYAPDARAELGRRRSMEQVKLIGLLLLIAAVLVVPIVILVS
;
A
#
# COMPACT_ATOMS: atom_id res chain seq x y z
N MET A 1 -6.07 29.61 -10.60
CA MET A 1 -5.55 29.02 -9.34
C MET A 1 -4.07 28.78 -9.56
N ASN A 2 -3.19 29.60 -9.01
CA ASN A 2 -1.74 29.35 -9.03
C ASN A 2 -1.48 28.20 -8.06
N GLY A 3 -1.67 26.98 -8.55
CA GLY A 3 -1.87 25.78 -7.74
C GLY A 3 -0.60 24.96 -7.64
N ASP A 4 0.30 25.34 -6.75
CA ASP A 4 1.45 24.51 -6.42
C ASP A 4 1.00 23.37 -5.50
N VAL A 5 1.34 22.15 -5.86
CA VAL A 5 1.10 20.94 -5.06
C VAL A 5 2.43 20.34 -4.62
N ARG A 6 2.40 19.51 -3.56
CA ARG A 6 3.59 18.81 -3.08
C ARG A 6 3.55 17.36 -3.48
N CYS A 7 4.62 16.89 -4.11
CA CYS A 7 4.82 15.48 -4.44
C CYS A 7 4.70 14.62 -3.18
N ALA A 8 3.77 13.66 -3.17
CA ALA A 8 3.55 12.77 -2.04
C ALA A 8 4.73 11.82 -1.73
N LEU A 9 5.63 11.61 -2.71
CA LEU A 9 6.80 10.75 -2.54
C LEU A 9 8.06 11.49 -2.07
N THR A 10 8.32 12.67 -2.63
CA THR A 10 9.59 13.40 -2.43
C THR A 10 9.41 14.72 -1.67
N GLY A 11 8.18 15.20 -1.48
CA GLY A 11 7.89 16.50 -0.87
C GLY A 11 8.17 17.72 -1.75
N LYS A 12 8.74 17.52 -2.95
CA LYS A 12 9.04 18.57 -3.94
C LYS A 12 7.77 19.34 -4.32
N GLN A 13 7.86 20.67 -4.40
CA GLN A 13 6.80 21.50 -4.98
C GLN A 13 6.78 21.35 -6.50
N ILE A 14 5.59 21.15 -7.06
CA ILE A 14 5.34 21.02 -8.49
C ILE A 14 4.06 21.80 -8.82
N HIS A 15 3.96 22.31 -10.04
CA HIS A 15 2.69 22.88 -10.49
C HIS A 15 1.66 21.76 -10.70
N ALA A 16 0.38 22.05 -10.40
CA ALA A 16 -0.69 21.06 -10.45
C ALA A 16 -0.98 20.51 -11.85
N ASP A 17 -0.68 21.27 -12.90
CA ASP A 17 -0.80 20.88 -14.31
C ASP A 17 0.28 19.88 -14.74
N GLU A 18 1.48 19.97 -14.18
CA GLU A 18 2.57 19.02 -14.39
C GLU A 18 2.48 17.79 -13.48
N ALA A 19 1.60 17.80 -12.48
CA ALA A 19 1.50 16.74 -11.50
C ALA A 19 0.97 15.43 -12.10
N TYR A 20 1.68 14.34 -11.82
CA TYR A 20 1.20 12.98 -12.10
C TYR A 20 0.29 12.51 -10.96
N TRP A 21 -1.00 12.39 -11.24
CA TRP A 21 -2.01 11.97 -10.27
C TRP A 21 -2.14 10.45 -10.29
N ALA A 22 -1.81 9.81 -9.17
CA ALA A 22 -1.90 8.36 -9.02
C ALA A 22 -2.26 7.96 -7.58
N PRO A 23 -2.70 6.72 -7.35
CA PRO A 23 -3.01 6.26 -6.00
C PRO A 23 -1.79 6.36 -5.09
N PRO A 24 -1.98 6.64 -3.79
CA PRO A 24 -0.88 6.78 -2.86
C PRO A 24 -0.11 5.46 -2.71
N LEU A 25 1.16 5.56 -2.36
CA LEU A 25 1.97 4.40 -2.03
C LEU A 25 1.56 3.88 -0.65
N VAL A 26 0.83 2.78 -0.60
CA VAL A 26 0.51 2.07 0.64
C VAL A 26 1.63 1.08 0.93
N THR A 27 2.26 1.21 2.09
CA THR A 27 3.27 0.24 2.53
C THR A 27 2.63 -1.01 3.13
N THR A 28 3.37 -2.12 3.10
CA THR A 28 2.95 -3.39 3.73
C THR A 28 2.62 -3.19 5.21
N ARG A 29 3.42 -2.35 5.90
CA ARG A 29 3.22 -2.01 7.32
C ARG A 29 1.94 -1.21 7.54
N GLU A 30 1.66 -0.21 6.71
CA GLU A 30 0.42 0.57 6.80
C GLU A 30 -0.81 -0.30 6.55
N LEU A 31 -0.73 -1.22 5.58
CA LEU A 31 -1.81 -2.17 5.31
C LEU A 31 -2.10 -3.05 6.55
N ILE A 32 -1.07 -3.67 7.12
CA ILE A 32 -1.20 -4.53 8.31
C ILE A 32 -1.74 -3.74 9.50
N THR A 33 -1.18 -2.57 9.78
CA THR A 33 -1.62 -1.75 10.92
C THR A 33 -3.06 -1.27 10.75
N THR A 34 -3.47 -0.94 9.53
CA THR A 34 -4.85 -0.56 9.20
C THR A 34 -5.79 -1.74 9.40
N ILE A 35 -5.45 -2.93 8.89
CA ILE A 35 -6.24 -4.16 9.08
C ILE A 35 -6.43 -4.46 10.56
N TRP A 36 -5.34 -4.51 11.34
CA TRP A 36 -5.41 -4.79 12.78
C TRP A 36 -6.22 -3.74 13.54
N ARG A 37 -6.00 -2.46 13.25
CA ARG A 37 -6.74 -1.37 13.89
C ARG A 37 -8.23 -1.46 13.57
N THR A 38 -8.60 -1.76 12.34
CA THR A 38 -9.99 -1.90 11.91
C THR A 38 -10.64 -3.13 12.54
N LEU A 39 -9.97 -4.28 12.53
CA LEU A 39 -10.47 -5.49 13.19
C LEU A 39 -10.78 -5.26 14.66
N LEU A 40 -9.91 -4.54 15.38
CA LEU A 40 -10.08 -4.29 16.81
C LEU A 40 -11.14 -3.22 17.12
N LYS A 41 -11.26 -2.18 16.30
CA LYS A 41 -12.14 -1.04 16.59
C LYS A 41 -13.51 -1.11 15.91
N ASN A 42 -13.57 -1.63 14.69
CA ASN A 42 -14.78 -1.70 13.88
C ASN A 42 -14.67 -2.81 12.81
N PRO A 43 -14.82 -4.09 13.21
CA PRO A 43 -14.60 -5.22 12.30
C PRO A 43 -15.56 -5.23 11.11
N GLY A 44 -16.78 -4.68 11.27
CA GLY A 44 -17.76 -4.57 10.19
C GLY A 44 -17.35 -3.65 9.04
N ALA A 45 -16.39 -2.73 9.26
CA ALA A 45 -15.89 -1.82 8.24
C ALA A 45 -14.72 -2.40 7.42
N LEU A 46 -14.22 -3.61 7.74
CA LEU A 46 -13.01 -4.15 7.12
C LEU A 46 -13.16 -4.35 5.61
N GLY A 47 -14.27 -4.94 5.16
CA GLY A 47 -14.52 -5.16 3.73
C GLY A 47 -14.56 -3.84 2.96
N LEU A 48 -15.23 -2.84 3.53
CA LEU A 48 -15.33 -1.50 2.92
C LEU A 48 -13.95 -0.83 2.82
N ILE A 49 -13.10 -0.94 3.85
CA ILE A 49 -11.76 -0.35 3.83
C ILE A 49 -10.84 -1.05 2.82
N LEU A 50 -10.93 -2.38 2.69
CA LEU A 50 -10.11 -3.14 1.74
C LEU A 50 -10.51 -2.91 0.28
N MET A 51 -11.79 -2.59 0.04
CA MET A 51 -12.34 -2.35 -1.31
C MET A 51 -12.48 -0.87 -1.65
N ALA A 52 -12.21 0.03 -0.70
CA ALA A 52 -12.28 1.47 -0.91
C ALA A 52 -11.20 1.92 -1.89
N GLU A 53 -11.64 2.61 -2.94
CA GLU A 53 -10.71 3.28 -3.85
C GLU A 53 -10.05 4.46 -3.14
N GLN A 54 -8.72 4.57 -3.28
CA GLN A 54 -7.95 5.61 -2.63
C GLN A 54 -7.88 6.85 -3.50
N PRO A 55 -8.04 8.05 -2.93
CA PRO A 55 -7.96 9.29 -3.69
C PRO A 55 -6.55 9.47 -4.25
N ASN A 56 -6.46 9.84 -5.54
CA ASN A 56 -5.19 10.10 -6.18
C ASN A 56 -4.45 11.26 -5.50
N VAL A 57 -3.13 11.11 -5.36
CA VAL A 57 -2.24 12.12 -4.81
C VAL A 57 -1.25 12.59 -5.88
N PRO A 58 -0.76 13.83 -5.77
CA PRO A 58 0.14 14.38 -6.78
C PRO A 58 1.56 13.83 -6.61
N TYR A 59 2.17 13.43 -7.72
CA TYR A 59 3.57 13.03 -7.81
C TYR A 59 4.30 13.86 -8.86
N ALA A 60 5.59 14.09 -8.63
CA ALA A 60 6.44 14.73 -9.63
C ALA A 60 6.68 13.76 -10.81
N PRO A 61 6.76 14.24 -12.07
CA PRO A 61 6.94 13.38 -13.25
C PRO A 61 8.21 12.52 -13.22
N ASP A 62 9.29 13.09 -12.69
CA ASP A 62 10.59 12.44 -12.48
C ASP A 62 10.52 11.33 -11.42
N ALA A 63 9.57 11.40 -10.48
CA ALA A 63 9.41 10.44 -9.40
C ALA A 63 8.65 9.15 -9.82
N ARG A 64 8.14 9.07 -11.06
CA ARG A 64 7.36 7.91 -11.55
C ARG A 64 8.13 6.60 -11.50
N ALA A 65 9.39 6.60 -11.94
CA ALA A 65 10.23 5.40 -11.93
C ALA A 65 10.49 4.93 -10.49
N GLU A 66 10.76 5.87 -9.58
CA GLU A 66 10.98 5.56 -8.16
C GLU A 66 9.70 5.05 -7.49
N LEU A 67 8.54 5.63 -7.81
CA LEU A 67 7.24 5.16 -7.33
C LEU A 67 6.99 3.71 -7.76
N GLY A 68 7.25 3.38 -9.03
CA GLY A 68 7.14 2.02 -9.54
C GLY A 68 8.05 1.05 -8.79
N ARG A 69 9.33 1.42 -8.58
CA ARG A 69 10.31 0.63 -7.82
C ARG A 69 9.87 0.39 -6.37
N ARG A 70 9.35 1.41 -5.69
CA ARG A 70 8.86 1.26 -4.30
C ARG A 70 7.61 0.41 -4.23
N ARG A 71 6.67 0.54 -5.17
CA ARG A 71 5.48 -0.31 -5.23
C ARG A 71 5.84 -1.78 -5.41
N SER A 72 6.73 -2.10 -6.33
CA SER A 72 7.15 -3.49 -6.54
C SER A 72 7.87 -4.07 -5.31
N MET A 73 8.71 -3.28 -4.63
CA MET A 73 9.30 -3.70 -3.35
C MET A 73 8.25 -3.96 -2.26
N GLU A 74 7.26 -3.08 -2.11
CA GLU A 74 6.18 -3.30 -1.14
C GLU A 74 5.30 -4.50 -1.52
N GLN A 75 5.04 -4.73 -2.81
CA GLN A 75 4.34 -5.92 -3.27
C GLN A 75 5.11 -7.21 -2.97
N VAL A 76 6.42 -7.23 -3.19
CA VAL A 76 7.26 -8.39 -2.85
C VAL A 76 7.24 -8.66 -1.34
N LYS A 77 7.29 -7.61 -0.51
CA LYS A 77 7.15 -7.77 0.96
C LYS A 77 5.80 -8.36 1.33
N LEU A 78 4.72 -7.89 0.72
CA LEU A 78 3.37 -8.42 0.94
C LEU A 78 3.29 -9.91 0.55
N ILE A 79 3.79 -10.27 -0.63
CA ILE A 79 3.81 -11.66 -1.10
C ILE A 79 4.63 -12.54 -0.17
N GLY A 80 5.84 -12.10 0.21
CA GLY A 80 6.69 -12.81 1.15
C GLY A 80 6.01 -13.06 2.49
N LEU A 81 5.28 -12.07 3.01
CA LEU A 81 4.49 -12.22 4.22
C LEU A 81 3.34 -13.23 4.05
N LEU A 82 2.61 -13.18 2.94
CA LEU A 82 1.52 -14.13 2.68
C LEU A 82 2.04 -15.57 2.55
N LEU A 83 3.19 -15.76 1.90
CA LEU A 83 3.85 -17.06 1.80
C LEU A 83 4.32 -17.58 3.17
N LEU A 84 4.86 -16.70 4.01
CA LEU A 84 5.23 -17.05 5.40
C LEU A 84 4.01 -17.53 6.18
N ILE A 85 2.89 -16.79 6.12
CA ILE A 85 1.64 -17.17 6.79
C ILE A 85 1.14 -18.53 6.27
N ALA A 86 1.13 -18.72 4.95
CA ALA A 86 0.72 -19.99 4.35
C ALA A 86 1.60 -21.15 4.80
N ALA A 87 2.93 -20.97 4.83
CA ALA A 87 3.86 -22.00 5.30
C ALA A 87 3.61 -22.36 6.77
N VAL A 88 3.42 -21.36 7.64
CA VAL A 88 3.12 -21.56 9.06
C VAL A 88 1.81 -22.33 9.27
N LEU A 89 0.81 -22.12 8.43
CA LEU A 89 -0.47 -22.83 8.55
C LEU A 89 -0.43 -24.24 7.93
N VAL A 90 0.18 -24.41 6.77
CA VAL A 90 0.11 -25.65 5.98
C VAL A 90 1.15 -26.68 6.45
N VAL A 91 2.39 -26.28 6.72
CA VAL A 91 3.47 -27.20 7.11
C VAL A 91 3.12 -28.06 8.34
N PRO A 92 2.61 -27.51 9.47
CA PRO A 92 2.29 -28.35 10.62
C PRO A 92 1.14 -29.33 10.35
N ILE A 93 0.18 -28.94 9.50
CA ILE A 93 -0.92 -29.83 9.10
C ILE A 93 -0.36 -31.01 8.31
N VAL A 94 0.53 -30.74 7.36
CA VAL A 94 1.19 -31.81 6.57
C VAL A 94 1.96 -32.74 7.50
N ILE A 95 2.80 -32.20 8.39
CA ILE A 95 3.58 -32.99 9.37
C ILE A 95 2.69 -33.85 10.27
N LEU A 96 1.52 -33.35 10.68
CA LEU A 96 0.61 -34.08 11.58
C LEU A 96 -0.21 -35.16 10.86
N VAL A 97 -0.38 -35.03 9.54
CA VAL A 97 -1.14 -35.98 8.71
C VAL A 97 -0.24 -37.08 8.12
N SER A 98 1.06 -36.79 7.94
CA SER A 98 2.09 -37.73 7.45
C SER A 98 2.68 -38.59 8.57
#